data_AF-A0A9X5X470-F1
#
_entry.id   AF-A0A9X5X470-F1
#
_cell.length_a   1.000
_cell.length_b   1.000
_cell.length_c   1.000
_cell.angle_alpha   90.00
_cell.angle_beta   90.00
_cell.angle_gamma   90.00
#
_symmetry.space_group_name_H-M   'P 1'
#
loop_
_entity.id
_entity.type
_entity.pdbx_description
1 polymer ?
#
loop_
_entity_poly.entity_id
_entity_poly.type
_entity_poly.pdbx_seq_one_letter_code
_entity_poly.pdbx_strand_id
1 'polypeptide(L)' 'MTREAIEGARPRDPGVQPRPAPGIQFVGIPEFTDLGTKVSQEISAAIAGRQSVDSALKKSQKLAEKISKEYEGR' A
#
# COMPACT_ATOMS: atom_id res chain seq x y z
N MET A 1 4.81 26.22 16.47
CA MET A 1 4.41 25.67 15.15
C MET A 1 5.29 24.49 14.72
N THR A 2 6.56 24.66 14.32
CA THR A 2 7.37 23.54 13.80
C THR A 2 7.73 22.49 14.86
N ARG A 3 8.08 22.91 16.08
CA ARG A 3 8.44 22.00 17.19
C ARG A 3 7.23 21.21 17.70
N GLU A 4 6.10 21.87 17.88
CA GLU A 4 4.85 21.23 18.31
C GLU A 4 4.31 20.24 17.25
N ALA A 5 4.50 20.53 15.97
CA ALA A 5 4.13 19.61 14.89
C ALA A 5 5.00 18.34 14.90
N ILE A 6 6.27 18.44 15.31
CA ILE A 6 7.17 17.29 15.46
C ILE A 6 6.82 16.49 16.73
N GLU A 7 6.58 17.17 17.85
CA GLU A 7 6.24 16.53 19.13
C GLU A 7 4.82 15.94 19.14
N GLY A 8 3.89 16.48 18.34
CA GLY A 8 2.52 15.99 18.20
C GLY A 8 2.32 14.93 17.12
N ALA A 9 3.37 14.59 16.36
CA ALA A 9 3.30 13.52 15.39
C ALA A 9 3.12 12.19 16.13
N ARG A 10 2.01 11.49 15.86
CA ARG A 10 1.77 10.12 16.32
C ARG A 10 2.12 9.15 15.18
N PRO A 11 3.38 8.72 15.03
CA PRO A 11 3.76 7.81 13.94
C PRO A 11 3.06 6.44 14.02
N ARG A 12 2.56 6.07 15.20
CA ARG A 12 1.76 4.85 15.43
C ARG A 12 0.26 5.02 15.24
N ASP A 13 -0.23 6.25 15.18
CA ASP A 13 -1.65 6.58 14.98
C ASP A 13 -1.79 7.83 14.09
N PRO A 14 -1.37 7.76 12.83
CA PRO A 14 -1.50 8.89 11.94
C PRO A 14 -2.91 8.90 11.34
N GLY A 15 -3.68 9.94 11.62
CA GLY A 15 -4.98 10.20 10.99
C GLY A 15 -6.19 9.72 11.81
N VAL A 16 -7.39 9.92 11.25
CA VAL A 16 -8.69 9.67 11.91
C VAL A 16 -9.26 8.27 11.64
N GLN A 17 -8.56 7.45 10.86
CA GLN A 17 -9.00 6.12 10.45
C GLN A 17 -8.01 5.05 10.95
N PRO A 18 -8.51 3.92 11.49
CA PRO A 18 -7.66 2.82 11.89
C PRO A 18 -6.92 2.27 10.67
N ARG A 19 -5.59 2.12 10.80
CA ARG A 19 -4.73 1.56 9.76
C ARG A 19 -3.93 0.38 10.30
N PRO A 20 -3.76 -0.70 9.50
CA PRO A 20 -3.10 -1.93 9.94
C PRO A 20 -1.57 -1.82 10.06
N ALA A 21 -0.96 -0.69 9.69
CA ALA A 21 0.48 -0.49 9.79
C ALA A 21 0.84 0.96 10.19
N PRO A 22 1.85 1.18 11.04
CA PRO A 22 2.36 2.51 11.38
C PRO A 22 3.18 3.11 10.23
N GLY A 23 3.12 4.44 10.06
CA GLY A 23 3.93 5.16 9.07
C GLY A 23 3.22 6.37 8.45
N ILE A 24 3.83 7.55 8.54
CA ILE A 24 3.34 8.78 7.89
C ILE A 24 3.92 8.94 6.47
N GLN A 25 5.06 8.30 6.15
CA GLN A 25 5.70 8.41 4.83
C GLN A 25 6.37 7.12 4.32
N PHE A 26 6.30 6.02 5.07
CA PHE A 26 6.80 4.71 4.65
C PHE A 26 5.94 3.63 5.30
N VAL A 27 5.33 2.77 4.49
CA VAL A 27 4.77 1.50 4.98
C VAL A 27 5.95 0.54 5.02
N GLY A 28 6.47 0.26 6.22
CA GLY A 28 7.60 -0.64 6.45
C GLY A 28 7.23 -2.12 6.29
N ILE A 29 6.63 -2.46 5.15
CA ILE A 29 6.33 -3.83 4.74
C ILE A 29 7.42 -4.21 3.72
N PRO A 30 8.39 -5.08 4.05
CA PRO A 30 9.40 -5.56 3.11
C PRO A 30 8.83 -6.02 1.76
N GLU A 31 7.61 -6.55 1.77
CA GLU A 31 6.85 -7.07 0.65
C GLU A 31 6.20 -5.96 -0.21
N PHE A 32 6.23 -4.70 0.25
CA PHE A 32 5.62 -3.56 -0.45
C PHE A 32 6.32 -3.26 -1.79
N THR A 33 7.64 -3.46 -1.86
CA THR A 33 8.40 -3.28 -3.11
C THR A 33 8.04 -4.33 -4.15
N ASP A 34 7.84 -5.58 -3.74
CA ASP A 34 7.38 -6.67 -4.61
C ASP A 34 5.92 -6.42 -5.07
N LEU A 35 5.06 -5.97 -4.16
CA LEU A 35 3.69 -5.54 -4.48
C LEU A 35 3.70 -4.46 -5.57
N GLY A 36 4.49 -3.41 -5.37
CA GLY A 36 4.60 -2.30 -6.32
C GLY A 36 5.02 -2.79 -7.71
N THR A 37 6.01 -3.68 -7.78
CA THR A 37 6.48 -4.26 -9.04
C THR A 37 5.37 -5.01 -9.78
N LYS A 38 4.62 -5.86 -9.07
CA LYS A 38 3.53 -6.65 -9.66
C LYS A 38 2.37 -5.77 -10.10
N VAL A 39 1.99 -4.76 -9.31
CA VAL A 39 0.95 -3.78 -9.69
C VAL A 39 1.38 -3.00 -10.94
N SER A 40 2.64 -2.55 -11.01
CA SER A 40 3.16 -1.87 -12.21
C SER A 40 3.10 -2.75 -13.46
N GLN A 41 3.35 -4.07 -13.34
CA GLN A 41 3.21 -5.01 -14.45
C GLN A 41 1.75 -5.13 -14.94
N GLU A 42 0.79 -5.22 -14.01
CA GLU A 42 -0.64 -5.27 -14.36
C GLU A 42 -1.10 -3.99 -15.08
N ILE A 43 -0.66 -2.83 -14.60
CA ILE A 43 -0.94 -1.53 -15.23
C ILE A 43 -0.29 -1.45 -16.62
N SER A 44 0.97 -1.88 -16.76
CA SER A 44 1.67 -1.92 -18.05
C SER A 44 0.93 -2.81 -19.06
N ALA A 45 0.42 -3.96 -18.62
CA ALA A 45 -0.38 -4.85 -19.46
C ALA A 45 -1.72 -4.22 -19.89
N ALA A 46 -2.36 -3.41 -19.04
CA ALA A 46 -3.55 -2.65 -19.41
C ALA A 46 -3.24 -1.55 -20.43
N ILE A 47 -2.14 -0.80 -20.25
CA ILE A 47 -1.68 0.22 -21.21
C ILE A 47 -1.35 -0.41 -22.56
N ALA A 48 -0.72 -1.58 -22.57
CA ALA A 48 -0.40 -2.35 -23.77
C ALA A 48 -1.64 -3.00 -24.43
N GLY A 49 -2.84 -2.80 -23.90
CA GLY A 49 -4.09 -3.37 -24.42
C GLY A 49 -4.22 -4.89 -24.24
N ARG A 50 -3.38 -5.52 -23.42
CA ARG A 50 -3.40 -6.97 -23.17
C ARG A 50 -4.50 -7.38 -22.19
N GLN A 51 -5.07 -6.42 -21.46
CA GLN A 51 -6.21 -6.60 -20.56
C GLN A 51 -6.96 -5.28 -20.35
N SER A 52 -8.17 -5.35 -19.80
CA SER A 52 -8.91 -4.14 -19.40
C SER A 52 -8.33 -3.51 -18.13
N VAL A 53 -8.54 -2.21 -17.98
CA VAL A 53 -8.18 -1.45 -16.76
C VAL A 53 -8.85 -2.08 -15.52
N ASP A 54 -10.12 -2.45 -15.62
CA ASP A 54 -10.85 -3.10 -14.52
C ASP A 54 -10.22 -4.44 -14.11
N SER A 55 -9.77 -5.25 -15.08
CA SER A 55 -9.07 -6.51 -14.78
C SER A 55 -7.73 -6.26 -14.10
N ALA A 56 -6.96 -5.27 -14.56
CA ALA A 56 -5.68 -4.92 -13.96
C ALA A 56 -5.84 -4.42 -12.51
N LEU A 57 -6.87 -3.61 -12.25
CA LEU A 57 -7.20 -3.12 -10.90
C LEU A 57 -7.65 -4.26 -9.99
N LYS A 58 -8.51 -5.16 -10.46
CA LYS A 58 -8.95 -6.34 -9.68
C LYS A 58 -7.79 -7.26 -9.32
N LYS A 59 -6.85 -7.48 -10.23
CA LYS A 59 -5.65 -8.29 -9.96
C LYS A 59 -4.73 -7.60 -8.96
N SER A 60 -4.49 -6.30 -9.13
CA SER A 60 -3.71 -5.48 -8.20
C SER A 60 -4.29 -5.50 -6.79
N GLN A 61 -5.61 -5.38 -6.66
CA GLN A 61 -6.32 -5.45 -5.38
C GLN A 61 -6.14 -6.81 -4.70
N LYS A 62 -6.25 -7.91 -5.46
CA LYS A 62 -6.01 -9.26 -4.91
C LYS A 62 -4.57 -9.45 -4.40
N LEU A 63 -3.59 -8.86 -5.09
CA LEU A 63 -2.19 -8.89 -4.66
C LEU A 63 -2.01 -8.13 -3.34
N ALA A 64 -2.62 -6.95 -3.22
CA ALA A 64 -2.58 -6.16 -2.00
C ALA A 64 -3.26 -6.91 -0.83
N GLU A 65 -4.45 -7.47 -1.05
CA GLU A 65 -5.17 -8.26 -0.04
C GLU A 65 -4.39 -9.48 0.44
N LYS A 66 -3.65 -10.15 -0.46
CA LYS A 66 -2.82 -11.29 -0.10
C LYS A 66 -1.72 -10.87 0.89
N ILE A 67 -1.04 -9.77 0.62
CA ILE A 67 0.03 -9.25 1.48
C ILE A 67 -0.54 -8.75 2.80
N SER A 68 -1.68 -8.04 2.79
CA SER A 68 -2.35 -7.62 4.02
C SER A 68 -2.70 -8.80 4.93
N LYS A 69 -3.24 -9.89 4.37
CA LYS A 69 -3.54 -11.12 5.14
C LYS A 69 -2.30 -11.80 5.70
N GLU A 70 -1.21 -11.82 4.94
CA GLU A 70 0.08 -12.37 5.38
C GLU A 70 0.67 -11.56 6.53
N TYR A 71 0.44 -10.24 6.54
CA TYR A 71 0.87 -9.34 7.62
C TYR A 71 -0.01 -9.41 8.87
N GLU A 72 -1.34 -9.50 8.71
CA GLU A 72 -2.28 -9.65 9.85
C GLU A 72 -2.06 -10.95 10.64
N GLY A 73 -1.47 -11.97 10.02
CA GLY A 73 -1.15 -13.24 10.66
C GLY A 73 0.20 -13.27 11.41
N ARG A 74 0.95 -12.17 11.45
CA ARG A 74 2.26 -12.04 12.12
C ARG A 74 2.19 -11.30 13.44
#